data_AF-A0A1M4N5Z8-F1
#
_entry.id   AF-A0A1M4N5Z8-F1
#
_cell.length_a   1.000
_cell.length_b   1.000
_cell.length_c   1.000
_cell.angle_alpha   90.00
_cell.angle_beta   90.00
_cell.angle_gamma   90.00
#
_symmetry.space_group_name_H-M   'P 1'
#
loop_
_entity.id
_entity.type
_entity.pdbx_description
1 polymer ?
#
loop_
_entity_poly.entity_id
_entity_poly.type
_entity_poly.pdbx_seq_one_letter_code
_entity_poly.pdbx_strand_id
1 'polypeptide(L)'
;MIIKDREGLYEIKVDTKRNVVYQIHNKGLFTAEAVKRLDDDYRTKVIPLLEGKKWAKLCDLRNYQMTSNVDEMNAHNVYCIEHGMAVGALVMDSAVLKLQMNRSGKAIGVAPNVFSSVEEAEEWLKSQGF
;
A
#
# COMPACT_ATOMS: atom_id res chain seq x y z
N MET A 1 3.57 -15.70 -0.40
CA MET A 1 2.52 -15.98 -1.41
C MET A 1 2.46 -14.82 -2.39
N ILE A 2 2.11 -15.04 -3.65
CA ILE A 2 1.87 -13.97 -4.65
C ILE A 2 0.40 -14.04 -5.07
N ILE A 3 -0.29 -12.90 -5.05
CA ILE A 3 -1.67 -12.71 -5.48
C ILE A 3 -1.64 -11.71 -6.63
N LYS A 4 -2.35 -12.00 -7.71
CA LYS A 4 -2.43 -11.13 -8.88
C LYS A 4 -3.88 -10.71 -9.08
N ASP A 5 -4.09 -9.44 -9.39
CA ASP A 5 -5.39 -8.98 -9.85
C ASP A 5 -5.77 -9.72 -11.14
N ARG A 6 -7.05 -10.05 -11.28
CA ARG A 6 -7.56 -10.72 -12.47
C ARG A 6 -7.50 -9.84 -13.74
N GLU A 7 -7.45 -8.52 -13.57
CA GLU A 7 -7.28 -7.54 -14.66
C GLU A 7 -5.83 -7.04 -14.78
N GLY A 8 -4.91 -7.57 -13.96
CA GLY A 8 -3.49 -7.25 -14.03
C GLY A 8 -3.11 -5.85 -13.49
N LEU A 9 -4.01 -5.16 -12.78
CA LEU A 9 -3.74 -3.81 -12.27
C LEU A 9 -2.81 -3.77 -11.06
N TYR A 10 -2.69 -4.87 -10.31
CA TYR A 10 -1.77 -4.98 -9.19
C TYR A 10 -1.27 -6.41 -8.97
N GLU A 11 -0.15 -6.50 -8.26
CA GLU A 11 0.38 -7.73 -7.66
C GLU A 11 0.64 -7.50 -6.18
N ILE A 12 0.27 -8.48 -5.34
CA ILE A 12 0.54 -8.48 -3.91
C ILE A 12 1.43 -9.68 -3.58
N LYS A 13 2.59 -9.42 -2.96
CA LYS A 13 3.43 -10.45 -2.36
C LYS A 13 3.39 -10.32 -0.84
N VAL A 14 3.10 -11.42 -0.17
CA VAL A 14 3.10 -11.50 1.30
C VAL A 14 4.34 -12.25 1.76
N ASP A 15 5.19 -11.58 2.54
CA ASP A 15 6.30 -12.15 3.29
C ASP A 15 5.86 -12.35 4.75
N THR A 16 5.47 -13.58 5.07
CA THR A 16 4.99 -13.95 6.42
C THR A 16 6.11 -14.11 7.44
N LYS A 17 7.39 -14.15 7.01
CA LYS A 17 8.52 -14.19 7.96
C LYS A 17 8.80 -12.80 8.51
N ARG A 18 8.71 -11.80 7.64
CA ARG A 18 8.90 -10.38 7.98
C ARG A 18 7.60 -9.66 8.36
N ASN A 19 6.45 -10.27 8.10
CA ASN A 19 5.13 -9.62 8.14
C ASN A 19 5.10 -8.35 7.26
N VAL A 20 5.64 -8.46 6.04
CA VAL A 20 5.64 -7.37 5.06
C VAL A 20 4.76 -7.75 3.87
N VAL A 21 3.87 -6.84 3.50
CA VAL A 21 3.04 -6.93 2.31
C VAL A 21 3.59 -5.96 1.26
N TYR A 22 4.01 -6.52 0.14
CA TYR A 22 4.46 -5.79 -1.03
C TYR A 22 3.32 -5.66 -2.00
N GLN A 23 2.98 -4.44 -2.40
CA GLN A 23 1.95 -4.15 -3.38
C GLN A 23 2.56 -3.37 -4.53
N ILE A 24 2.51 -3.92 -5.73
CA ILE A 24 2.98 -3.26 -6.94
C ILE A 24 1.74 -2.90 -7.77
N HIS A 25 1.59 -1.62 -8.12
CA HIS A 25 0.61 -1.21 -9.11
C HIS A 25 1.23 -1.26 -10.50
N ASN A 26 0.48 -1.84 -11.43
CA ASN A 26 0.80 -1.85 -12.85
C ASN A 26 0.08 -0.71 -13.55
N LYS A 27 0.47 -0.44 -14.80
CA LYS A 27 -0.15 0.61 -15.61
C LYS A 27 -1.61 0.27 -15.89
N GLY A 28 -2.50 1.22 -15.61
CA GLY A 28 -3.93 1.11 -15.89
C GLY A 28 -4.75 2.04 -15.01
N LEU A 29 -6.01 2.25 -15.39
CA LEU A 29 -6.94 3.04 -14.59
C LEU A 29 -7.35 2.24 -13.35
N PHE A 30 -7.03 2.77 -12.17
CA PHE A 30 -7.44 2.15 -10.92
C PHE A 30 -8.80 2.71 -10.52
N THR A 31 -9.89 2.07 -10.94
CA THR A 31 -11.27 2.49 -10.63
C THR A 31 -11.69 2.05 -9.22
N ALA A 32 -12.87 2.48 -8.77
CA ALA A 32 -13.47 2.00 -7.52
C ALA A 32 -13.64 0.46 -7.50
N GLU A 33 -13.98 -0.15 -8.64
CA GLU A 33 -14.06 -1.60 -8.78
C GLU A 33 -12.70 -2.28 -8.59
N ALA A 34 -11.62 -1.67 -9.09
CA ALA A 34 -10.27 -2.16 -8.86
C ALA A 34 -9.90 -2.11 -7.37
N VAL A 35 -10.30 -1.04 -6.65
CA VAL A 35 -10.14 -0.96 -5.19
C VAL A 35 -10.93 -2.05 -4.49
N LYS A 36 -12.18 -2.33 -4.93
CA LYS A 36 -12.99 -3.39 -4.33
C LYS A 36 -12.32 -4.77 -4.48
N ARG A 37 -11.77 -5.08 -5.66
CA ARG A 37 -11.03 -6.34 -5.86
C ARG A 37 -9.78 -6.42 -4.98
N LEU A 38 -9.05 -5.31 -4.87
CA LEU A 38 -7.91 -5.19 -3.97
C LEU A 38 -8.33 -5.48 -2.52
N ASP A 39 -9.39 -4.84 -2.06
CA ASP A 39 -9.92 -5.00 -0.71
C ASP A 39 -10.36 -6.44 -0.43
N ASP A 40 -11.06 -7.07 -1.38
CA ASP A 40 -11.44 -8.49 -1.30
C ASP A 40 -10.21 -9.41 -1.20
N ASP A 41 -9.16 -9.16 -1.99
CA ASP A 41 -7.90 -9.90 -1.92
C ASP A 41 -7.21 -9.72 -0.56
N TYR A 42 -7.24 -8.52 -0.01
CA TYR A 42 -6.67 -8.27 1.31
C TYR A 42 -7.43 -9.01 2.41
N ARG A 43 -8.76 -8.90 2.41
CA ARG A 43 -9.66 -9.54 3.38
C ARG A 43 -9.55 -11.06 3.36
N THR A 44 -9.55 -11.65 2.17
CA THR A 44 -9.73 -13.10 2.01
C THR A 44 -8.41 -13.85 1.85
N LYS A 45 -7.33 -13.17 1.45
CA LYS A 45 -6.04 -13.83 1.15
C LYS A 45 -4.86 -13.24 1.90
N VAL A 46 -4.72 -11.91 1.98
CA VAL A 46 -3.53 -11.29 2.60
C VAL A 46 -3.58 -11.34 4.12
N ILE A 47 -4.63 -10.76 4.72
CA ILE A 47 -4.74 -10.61 6.18
C ILE A 47 -4.81 -11.96 6.89
N PRO A 48 -5.53 -12.98 6.39
CA PRO A 48 -5.51 -14.31 7.01
C PRO A 48 -4.10 -14.91 7.13
N LEU A 49 -3.19 -14.63 6.18
CA LEU A 49 -1.80 -15.12 6.24
C LEU A 49 -0.95 -14.44 7.32
N LEU A 50 -1.39 -13.29 7.82
CA LEU A 50 -0.67 -12.52 8.83
C LEU A 50 -1.07 -12.92 10.25
N GLU A 51 -2.12 -13.76 10.40
CA GLU A 51 -2.52 -14.38 11.67
C GLU A 51 -2.70 -13.37 12.84
N GLY A 52 -3.18 -12.16 12.54
CA GLY A 52 -3.36 -11.09 13.53
C GLY A 52 -2.07 -10.42 14.01
N LYS A 53 -0.92 -10.72 13.42
CA LYS A 53 0.35 -10.06 13.72
C LYS A 53 0.35 -8.63 13.18
N LYS A 54 1.12 -7.75 13.82
CA LYS A 54 1.45 -6.44 13.25
C LYS A 54 2.22 -6.63 11.96
N TRP A 55 1.92 -5.84 10.95
CA TRP A 55 2.53 -5.93 9.63
C TRP A 55 2.78 -4.56 9.01
N ALA A 56 3.66 -4.54 8.01
CA ALA A 56 3.98 -3.34 7.25
C ALA A 56 3.62 -3.49 5.77
N LYS A 57 3.29 -2.36 5.14
CA LYS A 57 2.98 -2.29 3.71
C LYS A 57 4.07 -1.54 2.96
N LEU A 58 4.61 -2.13 1.89
CA LEU A 58 5.40 -1.43 0.89
C LEU A 58 4.57 -1.35 -0.39
N CYS A 59 4.20 -0.14 -0.80
CA CYS A 59 3.36 0.08 -1.98
C CYS A 59 4.13 0.84 -3.06
N ASP A 60 4.39 0.18 -4.19
CA ASP A 60 4.96 0.80 -5.37
C ASP A 60 3.85 1.40 -6.24
N LEU A 61 3.84 2.73 -6.29
CA LEU A 61 2.84 3.55 -6.96
C LEU A 61 3.41 4.23 -8.22
N ARG A 62 4.61 3.88 -8.68
CA ARG A 62 5.24 4.56 -9.84
C ARG A 62 4.42 4.45 -11.13
N ASN A 63 3.65 3.38 -11.29
CA ASN A 63 2.74 3.20 -12.43
C ASN A 63 1.26 3.50 -12.08
N TYR A 64 0.98 4.00 -10.88
CA TYR A 64 -0.38 4.21 -10.40
C TYR A 64 -1.02 5.44 -11.06
N GLN A 65 -2.20 5.24 -11.65
CA GLN A 65 -3.02 6.33 -12.19
C GLN A 65 -4.31 6.42 -11.39
N MET A 66 -4.40 7.47 -10.55
CA MET A 66 -5.60 7.72 -9.74
C MET A 66 -6.79 8.12 -10.60
N THR A 67 -7.95 7.58 -10.21
CA THR A 67 -9.26 8.07 -10.61
C THR A 67 -10.00 8.60 -9.36
N SER A 68 -11.27 8.92 -9.47
CA SER A 68 -12.14 9.27 -8.35
C SER A 68 -12.46 8.03 -7.48
N ASN A 69 -11.44 7.46 -6.82
CA ASN A 69 -11.49 6.24 -6.01
C ASN A 69 -11.01 6.46 -4.55
N VAL A 70 -10.92 7.73 -4.14
CA VAL A 70 -10.27 8.15 -2.90
C VAL A 70 -11.00 7.60 -1.68
N ASP A 71 -12.33 7.59 -1.70
CA ASP A 71 -13.14 7.14 -0.57
C ASP A 71 -13.03 5.63 -0.36
N GLU A 72 -13.06 4.85 -1.44
CA GLU A 72 -12.86 3.39 -1.40
C GLU A 72 -11.46 3.04 -0.91
N MET A 73 -10.44 3.75 -1.37
CA MET A 73 -9.06 3.53 -0.94
C MET A 73 -8.87 3.88 0.53
N ASN A 74 -9.51 4.96 1.01
CA ASN A 74 -9.50 5.33 2.42
C ASN A 74 -10.16 4.25 3.29
N ALA A 75 -11.33 3.74 2.89
CA ALA A 75 -12.00 2.66 3.60
C ALA A 75 -11.15 1.38 3.66
N HIS A 76 -10.49 1.02 2.54
CA HIS A 76 -9.54 -0.08 2.49
C HIS A 76 -8.37 0.11 3.48
N ASN A 77 -7.77 1.30 3.49
CA ASN A 77 -6.65 1.60 4.39
C ASN A 77 -7.05 1.57 5.87
N VAL A 78 -8.23 2.10 6.22
CA VAL A 78 -8.78 2.02 7.59
C VAL A 78 -8.91 0.56 8.01
N TYR A 79 -9.50 -0.28 7.15
CA TYR A 79 -9.64 -1.69 7.43
C TYR A 79 -8.28 -2.38 7.64
N CYS A 80 -7.27 -2.08 6.82
CA CYS A 80 -5.91 -2.61 7.01
C CYS A 80 -5.31 -2.21 8.37
N ILE A 81 -5.50 -0.96 8.82
CA ILE A 81 -5.01 -0.47 10.12
C ILE A 81 -5.69 -1.21 11.26
N GLU A 82 -7.02 -1.34 11.21
CA GLU A 82 -7.80 -2.09 12.20
C GLU A 82 -7.38 -3.58 12.30
N HIS A 83 -6.78 -4.11 11.23
CA HIS A 83 -6.30 -5.48 11.12
C HIS A 83 -4.77 -5.59 11.15
N GLY A 84 -4.10 -4.66 11.82
CA GLY A 84 -2.70 -4.80 12.22
C GLY A 84 -1.67 -4.11 11.34
N MET A 85 -2.08 -3.35 10.32
CA MET A 85 -1.13 -2.53 9.55
C MET A 85 -0.55 -1.43 10.43
N ALA A 86 0.73 -1.52 10.76
CA ALA A 86 1.40 -0.61 11.66
C ALA A 86 2.04 0.58 10.93
N VAL A 87 2.65 0.33 9.77
CA VAL A 87 3.37 1.32 8.98
C VAL A 87 3.23 1.07 7.49
N GLY A 88 3.33 2.13 6.69
CA GLY A 88 3.28 2.08 5.23
C GLY A 88 4.42 2.88 4.60
N ALA A 89 5.13 2.27 3.66
CA ALA A 89 6.12 2.88 2.79
C ALA A 89 5.56 2.99 1.36
N LEU A 90 5.61 4.18 0.78
CA LEU A 90 5.14 4.45 -0.59
C LEU A 90 6.33 4.73 -1.49
N VAL A 91 6.43 4.05 -2.62
CA VAL A 91 7.46 4.30 -3.65
C VAL A 91 6.81 5.01 -4.83
N MET A 92 7.33 6.18 -5.22
CA MET A 92 6.81 6.97 -6.34
C MET A 92 7.92 7.83 -6.97
N ASP A 93 7.81 8.09 -8.28
CA ASP A 93 8.77 8.93 -9.01
C ASP A 93 8.60 10.39 -8.56
N SER A 94 9.56 10.89 -7.78
CA SER A 94 9.36 11.98 -6.82
C SER A 94 9.87 13.36 -7.31
N ALA A 95 8.95 14.31 -7.45
CA ALA A 95 9.12 15.70 -6.99
C ALA A 95 7.75 16.38 -6.75
N VAL A 96 6.78 16.13 -7.64
CA VAL A 96 5.48 16.82 -7.65
C VAL A 96 4.53 16.29 -6.55
N LEU A 97 4.50 14.97 -6.32
CA LEU A 97 3.62 14.34 -5.33
C LEU A 97 4.07 14.57 -3.89
N LYS A 98 5.37 14.64 -3.63
CA LYS A 98 5.94 14.96 -2.30
C LYS A 98 5.51 16.37 -1.84
N LEU A 99 5.42 17.33 -2.76
CA LEU A 99 4.97 18.69 -2.49
C LEU A 99 3.45 18.78 -2.23
N GLN A 100 2.65 17.97 -2.92
CA GLN A 100 1.20 17.91 -2.76
C GLN A 100 0.80 17.18 -1.46
N MET A 101 1.46 16.06 -1.15
CA MET A 101 1.19 15.29 0.08
C MET A 101 1.68 16.02 1.34
N ASN A 102 2.76 16.80 1.28
CA ASN A 102 3.16 17.66 2.39
C ASN A 102 2.19 18.83 2.65
N ARG A 103 1.43 19.28 1.63
CA ARG A 103 0.40 20.32 1.78
C ARG A 103 -0.89 19.77 2.39
N SER A 104 -1.26 18.51 2.13
CA SER A 104 -2.45 17.86 2.68
C SER A 104 -2.22 17.15 4.04
N GLY A 105 -1.02 16.58 4.27
CA GLY A 105 -0.69 15.84 5.49
C GLY A 105 -0.64 16.69 6.78
N LYS A 106 -0.50 18.02 6.65
CA LYS A 106 -0.57 18.96 7.78
C LYS A 106 -1.92 18.94 8.50
N ALA A 107 -2.98 18.41 7.88
CA ALA A 107 -4.33 18.40 8.43
C ALA A 107 -4.72 17.13 9.20
N ILE A 108 -3.94 16.04 9.11
CA ILE A 108 -4.39 14.69 9.54
C ILE A 108 -3.38 13.88 10.37
N GLY A 109 -2.21 14.46 10.72
CA GLY A 109 -1.34 13.93 11.78
C GLY A 109 -0.53 12.67 11.46
N VAL A 110 -0.69 12.08 10.28
CA VAL A 110 0.11 10.92 9.82
C VAL A 110 0.71 11.26 8.46
N ALA A 111 2.00 11.62 8.44
CA ALA A 111 2.70 11.91 7.19
C ALA A 111 2.99 10.60 6.44
N PRO A 112 2.72 10.51 5.13
CA PRO A 112 3.11 9.34 4.35
C PRO A 112 4.63 9.23 4.25
N ASN A 113 5.18 8.03 4.48
CA ASN A 113 6.61 7.76 4.31
C ASN A 113 6.88 7.44 2.84
N VAL A 114 7.26 8.47 2.08
CA VAL A 114 7.43 8.41 0.62
C VAL A 114 8.91 8.33 0.25
N PHE A 115 9.25 7.36 -0.60
CA PHE A 115 10.60 7.03 -1.06
C PHE A 115 10.70 7.10 -2.59
N SER A 116 11.93 7.31 -3.07
CA SER A 116 12.25 7.34 -4.50
C SER A 116 12.45 5.94 -5.09
N SER A 117 12.78 4.96 -4.23
CA SER A 117 13.14 3.63 -4.64
C SER A 117 12.58 2.57 -3.67
N VAL A 118 12.49 1.33 -4.15
CA VAL A 118 12.07 0.19 -3.32
C VAL A 118 13.16 -0.11 -2.28
N GLU A 119 14.42 0.09 -2.64
CA GLU A 119 15.57 -0.13 -1.79
C GLU A 119 15.56 0.78 -0.55
N GLU A 120 15.29 2.08 -0.73
CA GLU A 120 15.16 3.03 0.38
C GLU A 120 13.97 2.70 1.29
N ALA A 121 12.83 2.34 0.69
CA ALA A 121 11.65 1.92 1.43
C ALA A 121 11.90 0.64 2.24
N GLU A 122 12.65 -0.31 1.68
CA GLU A 122 13.06 -1.55 2.34
C GLU A 122 13.99 -1.32 3.54
N GLU A 123 15.00 -0.47 3.38
CA GLU A 123 15.90 -0.09 4.48
C GLU A 123 15.14 0.60 5.60
N TRP A 124 14.19 1.47 5.25
CA TRP A 124 13.33 2.09 6.24
C TRP A 124 12.45 1.08 6.97
N LEU A 125 11.79 0.15 6.27
CA LEU A 125 10.98 -0.89 6.92
C LEU A 125 11.80 -1.72 7.91
N LYS A 126 13.04 -2.07 7.57
CA LYS A 126 13.97 -2.75 8.49
C LYS A 126 14.23 -1.91 9.74
N SER A 127 14.42 -0.60 9.60
CA SER A 127 14.58 0.32 10.74
C SER A 127 13.33 0.39 11.64
N GLN A 128 12.15 0.07 11.11
CA GLN A 128 10.89 -0.01 11.86
C GLN A 128 10.66 -1.40 12.49
N GLY A 129 11.56 -2.36 12.27
CA GLY A 129 11.45 -3.72 12.80
C GLY A 129 10.75 -4.73 11.88
N PHE A 130 10.63 -4.43 10.58
CA PHE A 130 10.01 -5.28 9.56
C PHE A 130 11.00 -5.78 8.49
#